data_AF-A0AAW2VE26-F1
#
_entry.id   AF-A0AAW2VE26-F1
#
_cell.length_a   1.000
_cell.length_b   1.000
_cell.length_c   1.000
_cell.angle_alpha   90.00
_cell.angle_beta   90.00
_cell.angle_gamma   90.00
#
_symmetry.space_group_name_H-M   'P 1'
#
loop_
_entity.id
_entity.type
_entity.pdbx_description
1 polymer ?
#
loop_
_entity_poly.entity_id
_entity_poly.type
_entity_poly.pdbx_seq_one_letter_code
_entity_poly.pdbx_strand_id
1 'polypeptide(L)'
;MAWFNSLTWFSIISFLVALIFWSKSRSNSSKLRPPGPPGWPLVGNIFDVRRMPHENFHKLRSKYGPVVWLKLGTLNTVVIQSAAAAAELFKKHDAAFSDRRVPDSLTVYDYHRSSMSQSRYGEYWRVLRRICSSELTIQKRINASAPLRQKCIEGMIQCIKEDVSGRWFVEDQELFFAATETTSDTVQWAMAELLRNPKSMRRLKTELYQVVGKSKPVQEDTLNELPYLQAVVKETMRLHPSLPFLLPRNAVQDTEFMGYIILRTQWPDRFLNSNIDNKGQHYELIPFGAGRRSCVGMLLGDRTVCLTLARLIQAFDWELPGGISRETLDLREMMSITLRMLVPLKAIPVDAPLKLDLD
;
A
#
# COMPACT_ATOMS: atom_id res chain seq x y z
N MET A 1 -24.05 54.53 -13.31
CA MET A 1 -24.54 53.21 -12.83
C MET A 1 -24.91 52.24 -13.96
N ALA A 2 -25.42 52.67 -15.12
CA ALA A 2 -25.81 51.74 -16.22
C ALA A 2 -24.66 50.95 -16.87
N TRP A 3 -23.46 51.54 -16.98
CA TRP A 3 -22.28 50.90 -17.60
C TRP A 3 -21.66 49.75 -16.78
N PHE A 4 -21.85 49.77 -15.46
CA PHE A 4 -21.37 48.69 -14.58
C PHE A 4 -22.25 47.43 -14.74
N ASN A 5 -23.53 47.62 -15.05
CA ASN A 5 -24.46 46.52 -15.33
C ASN A 5 -24.22 45.91 -16.71
N SER A 6 -23.84 46.68 -17.73
CA SER A 6 -23.57 46.11 -19.06
C SER A 6 -22.32 45.23 -19.08
N LEU A 7 -21.20 45.67 -18.47
CA LEU A 7 -19.97 44.87 -18.40
C LEU A 7 -20.13 43.56 -17.62
N THR A 8 -20.94 43.57 -16.55
CA THR A 8 -21.22 42.36 -15.78
C THR A 8 -22.07 41.37 -16.57
N TRP A 9 -23.09 41.85 -17.30
CA TRP A 9 -23.89 41.01 -18.21
C TRP A 9 -23.06 40.43 -19.36
N PHE A 10 -22.18 41.20 -20.00
CA PHE A 10 -21.27 40.68 -21.03
C PHE A 10 -20.32 39.61 -20.48
N SER A 11 -19.81 39.79 -19.26
CA SER A 11 -18.95 38.79 -18.61
C SER A 11 -19.71 37.49 -18.30
N ILE A 12 -20.95 37.60 -17.82
CA ILE A 12 -21.82 36.43 -17.55
C ILE A 12 -22.18 35.71 -18.86
N ILE A 13 -22.54 36.44 -19.91
CA ILE A 13 -22.89 35.85 -21.21
C ILE A 13 -21.67 35.19 -21.85
N SER A 14 -20.51 35.84 -21.82
CA SER A 14 -19.25 35.26 -22.29
C SER A 14 -18.90 33.97 -21.53
N PHE A 15 -19.09 33.96 -20.21
CA PHE A 15 -18.91 32.78 -19.38
C PHE A 15 -19.89 31.65 -19.73
N LEU A 16 -21.17 31.96 -19.94
CA LEU A 16 -22.19 30.98 -20.35
C LEU A 16 -21.93 30.43 -21.76
N VAL A 17 -21.52 31.28 -22.71
CA VAL A 17 -21.13 30.87 -24.06
C VAL A 17 -19.88 29.98 -24.01
N ALA A 18 -18.89 30.33 -23.18
CA ALA A 18 -17.72 29.49 -22.96
C ALA A 18 -18.10 28.13 -22.36
N LEU A 19 -19.04 28.07 -21.40
CA LEU A 19 -19.57 26.82 -20.84
C LEU A 19 -20.29 25.97 -21.91
N ILE A 20 -21.06 26.59 -22.81
CA ILE A 20 -21.75 25.89 -23.89
C ILE A 20 -20.75 25.33 -24.91
N PHE A 21 -19.79 26.13 -25.38
CA PHE A 21 -18.73 25.66 -26.29
C PHE A 21 -17.86 24.58 -25.64
N TRP A 22 -17.60 24.69 -24.33
CA TRP A 22 -16.90 23.67 -23.55
C TRP A 22 -17.69 22.36 -23.48
N SER A 23 -19.01 22.41 -23.28
CA SER A 23 -19.87 21.22 -23.28
C SER A 23 -19.90 20.52 -24.64
N LYS A 24 -19.93 21.26 -25.75
CA LYS A 24 -19.92 20.73 -27.12
C LYS A 24 -18.56 20.20 -27.57
N SER A 25 -17.44 20.85 -27.23
CA SER A 25 -16.08 20.35 -27.51
C SER A 25 -15.81 18.99 -26.85
N ARG A 26 -16.57 18.65 -25.81
CA ARG A 26 -16.48 17.39 -25.07
C ARG A 26 -17.00 16.17 -25.85
N SER A 27 -17.94 16.39 -26.78
CA SER A 27 -18.62 15.32 -27.52
C SER A 27 -17.76 14.66 -28.61
N ASN A 28 -16.78 15.37 -29.17
CA ASN A 28 -16.03 14.90 -30.35
C ASN A 28 -14.70 14.17 -30.03
N SER A 29 -14.23 14.17 -28.79
CA SER A 29 -12.94 13.56 -28.39
C SER A 29 -13.06 12.15 -27.78
N SER A 30 -14.26 11.57 -27.72
CA SER A 30 -14.57 10.38 -26.91
C SER A 30 -14.11 9.04 -27.51
N LYS A 31 -13.73 8.98 -28.80
CA LYS A 31 -13.49 7.69 -29.48
C LYS A 31 -12.17 6.99 -29.13
N LEU A 32 -11.23 7.64 -28.44
CA LEU A 32 -9.87 7.11 -28.17
C LEU A 32 -9.48 7.04 -26.69
N ARG A 33 -10.38 7.39 -25.75
CA ARG A 33 -10.03 7.44 -24.33
C ARG A 33 -10.97 6.57 -23.49
N PRO A 34 -10.47 5.95 -22.40
CA PRO A 34 -11.33 5.31 -21.43
C PRO A 34 -12.41 6.28 -20.91
N PRO A 35 -13.57 5.76 -20.50
CA PRO A 35 -14.63 6.57 -19.90
C PRO A 35 -14.16 7.24 -18.60
N GLY A 36 -14.73 8.39 -18.27
CA GLY A 36 -14.37 9.11 -17.06
C GLY A 36 -15.23 10.33 -16.77
N PRO A 37 -15.22 10.82 -15.52
CA PRO A 37 -16.01 11.98 -15.14
C PRO A 37 -15.56 13.25 -15.86
N PRO A 38 -16.50 14.15 -16.14
CA PRO A 38 -16.18 15.46 -16.68
C PRO A 38 -15.31 16.27 -15.71
N GLY A 39 -14.03 16.51 -16.03
CA GLY A 39 -13.19 17.42 -15.24
C GLY A 39 -13.59 18.90 -15.37
N TRP A 40 -13.23 19.73 -14.41
CA TRP A 40 -13.44 21.18 -14.40
C TRP A 40 -12.44 21.91 -15.32
N PRO A 41 -12.74 23.15 -15.76
CA PRO A 41 -11.76 23.98 -16.48
C PRO A 41 -10.47 24.13 -15.67
N LEU A 42 -9.31 24.05 -16.35
CA LEU A 42 -7.94 24.18 -15.80
C LEU A 42 -7.49 23.09 -14.81
N VAL A 43 -8.32 22.76 -13.81
CA VAL A 43 -7.97 21.84 -12.71
C VAL A 43 -8.39 20.39 -12.97
N GLY A 44 -9.25 20.15 -13.96
CA GLY A 44 -9.77 18.82 -14.28
C GLY A 44 -10.51 18.19 -13.08
N ASN A 45 -10.16 16.96 -12.72
CA ASN A 45 -10.78 16.15 -11.68
C ASN A 45 -10.07 16.24 -10.32
N ILE A 46 -9.14 17.19 -10.11
CA ILE A 46 -8.37 17.30 -8.84
C ILE A 46 -9.30 17.35 -7.62
N PHE A 47 -10.38 18.13 -7.69
CA PHE A 47 -11.31 18.29 -6.58
C PHE A 47 -12.21 17.08 -6.36
N ASP A 48 -12.46 16.28 -7.40
CA ASP A 48 -13.27 15.07 -7.33
C ASP A 48 -12.56 13.96 -6.53
N VAL A 49 -11.23 14.04 -6.39
CA VAL A 49 -10.39 12.96 -5.83
C VAL A 49 -9.61 13.40 -4.59
N ARG A 50 -9.94 14.57 -4.02
CA ARG A 50 -9.21 15.13 -2.88
C ARG A 50 -9.32 14.26 -1.62
N ARG A 51 -8.28 14.31 -0.77
CA ARG A 51 -8.14 13.65 0.56
C ARG A 51 -7.97 12.13 0.51
N MET A 52 -8.95 11.42 -0.04
CA MET A 52 -8.95 9.94 -0.11
C MET A 52 -9.08 9.49 -1.56
N PRO A 53 -8.03 9.69 -2.38
CA PRO A 53 -8.10 9.44 -3.81
C PRO A 53 -8.46 7.99 -4.16
N HIS A 54 -8.09 6.99 -3.34
CA HIS A 54 -8.34 5.57 -3.62
C HIS A 54 -9.80 5.21 -3.42
N GLU A 55 -10.44 5.72 -2.36
CA GLU A 55 -11.88 5.60 -2.18
C GLU A 55 -12.65 6.30 -3.30
N ASN A 56 -12.22 7.52 -3.65
CA ASN A 56 -12.89 8.31 -4.69
C ASN A 56 -12.76 7.64 -6.06
N PHE A 57 -11.59 7.09 -6.40
CA PHE A 57 -11.42 6.29 -7.60
C PHE A 57 -12.32 5.05 -7.58
N HIS A 58 -12.38 4.32 -6.46
CA HIS A 58 -13.23 3.15 -6.32
C HIS A 58 -14.70 3.46 -6.61
N LYS A 59 -15.21 4.60 -6.12
CA LYS A 59 -16.59 5.05 -6.38
C LYS A 59 -16.86 5.25 -7.88
N LEU A 60 -15.86 5.73 -8.63
CA LEU A 60 -15.97 5.94 -10.08
C LEU A 60 -16.15 4.62 -10.85
N ARG A 61 -15.68 3.48 -10.32
CA ARG A 61 -15.78 2.18 -10.98
C ARG A 61 -17.21 1.79 -11.33
N SER A 62 -18.16 2.04 -10.42
CA SER A 62 -19.57 1.67 -10.62
C SER A 62 -20.19 2.34 -11.86
N LYS A 63 -19.71 3.54 -12.20
CA LYS A 63 -20.26 4.36 -13.28
C LYS A 63 -19.44 4.31 -14.56
N TYR A 64 -18.11 4.25 -14.46
CA TYR A 64 -17.19 4.34 -15.61
C TYR A 64 -16.47 3.02 -15.89
N GLY A 65 -16.68 1.98 -15.07
CA GLY A 65 -16.09 0.66 -15.29
C GLY A 65 -14.65 0.53 -14.75
N PRO A 66 -13.94 -0.55 -15.14
CA PRO A 66 -12.68 -0.96 -14.51
C PRO A 66 -11.45 -0.17 -14.95
N VAL A 67 -11.56 0.68 -15.98
CA VAL A 67 -10.49 1.54 -16.48
C VAL A 67 -11.07 2.94 -16.65
N VAL A 68 -10.59 3.89 -15.85
CA VAL A 68 -11.17 5.24 -15.77
C VAL A 68 -10.16 6.29 -16.20
N TRP A 69 -10.57 7.20 -17.08
CA TRP A 69 -9.78 8.36 -17.46
C TRP A 69 -10.05 9.54 -16.55
N LEU A 70 -8.99 10.20 -16.09
CA LEU A 70 -9.04 11.42 -15.29
C LEU A 70 -8.03 12.43 -15.80
N LYS A 71 -8.33 13.70 -15.57
CA LYS A 71 -7.39 14.79 -15.79
C LYS A 71 -7.07 15.46 -14.47
N LEU A 72 -5.91 15.22 -13.88
CA LEU A 72 -5.49 15.88 -12.63
C LEU A 72 -4.70 17.14 -12.99
N GLY A 73 -5.38 18.27 -13.15
CA GLY A 73 -4.75 19.51 -13.64
C GLY A 73 -4.30 19.37 -15.09
N THR A 74 -2.99 19.40 -15.32
CA THR A 74 -2.40 19.12 -16.66
C THR A 74 -2.09 17.64 -16.86
N LEU A 75 -2.28 16.79 -15.85
CA LEU A 75 -1.90 15.39 -15.90
C LEU A 75 -3.04 14.55 -16.46
N ASN A 76 -2.77 13.79 -17.52
CA ASN A 76 -3.65 12.73 -17.96
C ASN A 76 -3.39 11.48 -17.11
N THR A 77 -4.43 10.90 -16.54
CA THR A 77 -4.32 9.80 -15.58
C THR A 77 -5.30 8.71 -15.96
N VAL A 78 -4.81 7.49 -16.08
CA VAL A 78 -5.63 6.28 -16.25
C VAL A 78 -5.61 5.53 -14.92
N VAL A 79 -6.79 5.24 -14.39
CA VAL A 79 -6.95 4.48 -13.15
C VAL A 79 -7.45 3.08 -13.48
N ILE A 80 -6.67 2.07 -13.10
CA ILE A 80 -6.98 0.65 -13.30
C ILE A 80 -7.54 0.08 -12.00
N GLN A 81 -8.73 -0.51 -12.08
CA GLN A 81 -9.53 -0.89 -10.91
C GLN A 81 -10.03 -2.34 -10.97
N SER A 82 -9.40 -3.20 -11.79
CA SER A 82 -9.69 -4.63 -11.85
C SER A 82 -8.44 -5.47 -12.07
N ALA A 83 -8.46 -6.70 -11.55
CA ALA A 83 -7.39 -7.67 -11.75
C ALA A 83 -7.16 -7.98 -13.23
N ALA A 84 -8.22 -8.10 -14.03
CA ALA A 84 -8.12 -8.35 -15.46
C ALA A 84 -7.43 -7.20 -16.22
N ALA A 85 -7.82 -5.96 -15.96
CA ALA A 85 -7.16 -4.79 -16.57
C ALA A 85 -5.71 -4.63 -16.09
N ALA A 86 -5.43 -4.95 -14.82
CA ALA A 86 -4.05 -4.99 -14.32
C ALA A 86 -3.24 -6.12 -15.00
N ALA A 87 -3.84 -7.30 -15.18
CA ALA A 87 -3.22 -8.41 -15.88
C ALA A 87 -2.90 -8.05 -17.33
N GLU A 88 -3.83 -7.41 -18.04
CA GLU A 88 -3.64 -6.89 -19.39
C GLU A 88 -2.43 -5.92 -19.42
N LEU A 89 -2.42 -4.93 -18.52
CA LEU A 89 -1.32 -3.97 -18.43
C LEU A 89 0.02 -4.66 -18.16
N PHE A 90 0.11 -5.52 -17.15
CA PHE A 90 1.39 -6.10 -16.72
C PHE A 90 1.87 -7.23 -17.61
N LYS A 91 0.98 -7.97 -18.28
CA LYS A 91 1.37 -9.05 -19.19
C LYS A 91 1.68 -8.55 -20.59
N LYS A 92 0.81 -7.70 -21.14
CA LYS A 92 0.89 -7.29 -22.55
C LYS A 92 1.57 -5.95 -22.74
N HIS A 93 1.46 -5.04 -21.78
CA HIS A 93 1.88 -3.64 -21.95
C HIS A 93 2.97 -3.18 -20.99
N ASP A 94 3.55 -4.05 -20.15
CA ASP A 94 4.48 -3.63 -19.08
C ASP A 94 5.68 -2.82 -19.59
N ALA A 95 6.10 -3.01 -20.85
CA ALA A 95 7.19 -2.24 -21.45
C ALA A 95 6.78 -0.78 -21.64
N ALA A 96 5.59 -0.58 -22.21
CA ALA A 96 5.01 0.74 -22.47
C ALA A 96 4.66 1.46 -21.16
N PHE A 97 4.42 0.73 -20.07
CA PHE A 97 4.10 1.28 -18.75
C PHE A 97 5.26 1.16 -17.74
N SER A 98 6.50 1.08 -18.24
CA SER A 98 7.68 0.86 -17.39
C SER A 98 8.27 2.16 -16.83
N ASP A 99 7.90 3.32 -17.36
CA ASP A 99 8.43 4.61 -16.92
C ASP A 99 7.59 5.26 -15.81
N ARG A 100 8.12 6.31 -15.17
CA ARG A 100 7.47 7.00 -14.04
C ARG A 100 7.37 8.50 -14.25
N ARG A 101 6.28 9.07 -13.71
CA ARG A 101 6.23 10.52 -13.47
C ARG A 101 6.86 10.80 -12.12
N VAL A 102 7.86 11.66 -12.12
CA VAL A 102 8.57 12.07 -10.92
C VAL A 102 7.91 13.36 -10.41
N PRO A 103 7.41 13.38 -9.17
CA PRO A 103 7.01 14.63 -8.51
C PRO A 103 8.19 15.59 -8.38
N ASP A 104 7.97 16.90 -8.51
CA ASP A 104 9.03 17.91 -8.41
C ASP A 104 9.78 17.84 -7.07
N SER A 105 9.12 17.41 -5.99
CA SER A 105 9.77 17.16 -4.70
C SER A 105 10.86 16.09 -4.74
N LEU A 106 10.81 15.17 -5.72
CA LEU A 106 11.80 14.11 -5.91
C LEU A 106 12.84 14.46 -7.00
N THR A 107 12.81 15.67 -7.56
CA THR A 107 13.85 16.13 -8.49
C THR A 107 15.00 16.87 -7.80
N VAL A 108 14.88 17.14 -6.50
CA VAL A 108 15.90 17.79 -5.69
C VAL A 108 17.23 17.03 -5.80
N TYR A 109 18.32 17.76 -6.01
CA TYR A 109 19.68 17.21 -6.25
C TYR A 109 19.75 16.12 -7.32
N ASP A 110 18.91 16.21 -8.36
CA ASP A 110 18.80 15.18 -9.41
C ASP A 110 18.53 13.77 -8.89
N TYR A 111 17.92 13.64 -7.71
CA TYR A 111 17.62 12.36 -7.06
C TYR A 111 16.89 11.38 -8.00
N HIS A 112 15.95 11.89 -8.78
CA HIS A 112 15.22 11.11 -9.77
C HIS A 112 16.09 10.43 -10.83
N ARG A 113 17.28 10.97 -11.15
CA ARG A 113 18.18 10.37 -12.14
C ARG A 113 18.97 9.21 -11.57
N SER A 114 19.36 9.28 -10.30
CA SER A 114 20.19 8.27 -9.63
C SER A 114 19.38 7.23 -8.85
N SER A 115 18.13 7.53 -8.50
CA SER A 115 17.27 6.64 -7.72
C SER A 115 16.73 5.48 -8.54
N MET A 116 16.88 4.24 -8.07
CA MET A 116 16.27 3.06 -8.69
C MET A 116 14.74 3.15 -8.74
N SER A 117 14.11 3.81 -7.75
CA SER A 117 12.64 3.90 -7.68
C SER A 117 12.08 4.92 -8.66
N GLN A 118 12.80 6.01 -8.94
CA GLN A 118 12.31 7.15 -9.74
C GLN A 118 12.94 7.26 -11.14
N SER A 119 14.10 6.63 -11.38
CA SER A 119 14.81 6.75 -12.66
C SER A 119 14.04 6.21 -13.85
N ARG A 120 14.24 6.88 -14.99
CA ARG A 120 13.64 6.51 -16.25
C ARG A 120 13.99 5.09 -16.66
N TYR A 121 13.05 4.42 -17.30
CA TYR A 121 13.31 3.06 -17.77
C TYR A 121 14.33 3.10 -18.91
N GLY A 122 15.42 2.36 -18.76
CA GLY A 122 16.53 2.38 -19.70
C GLY A 122 17.69 1.53 -19.21
N GLU A 123 18.83 1.61 -19.89
CA GLU A 123 20.03 0.84 -19.56
C GLU A 123 20.50 1.10 -18.13
N TYR A 124 20.59 2.37 -17.75
CA TYR A 124 20.97 2.77 -16.39
C TYR A 124 20.09 2.12 -15.32
N TRP A 125 18.76 2.23 -15.44
CA TRP A 125 17.85 1.60 -14.49
C TRP A 125 18.00 0.08 -14.48
N ARG A 126 18.21 -0.57 -15.64
CA ARG A 126 18.41 -2.04 -15.68
C ARG A 126 19.68 -2.45 -14.95
N VAL A 127 20.75 -1.66 -15.03
CA VAL A 127 22.00 -1.89 -14.27
C VAL A 127 21.73 -1.74 -12.77
N LEU A 128 21.10 -0.64 -12.34
CA LEU A 128 20.73 -0.46 -10.92
C LEU A 128 19.85 -1.61 -10.41
N ARG A 129 18.83 -1.98 -11.18
CA ARG A 129 17.92 -3.08 -10.84
C ARG A 129 18.69 -4.38 -10.69
N ARG A 130 19.61 -4.68 -11.61
CA ARG A 130 20.45 -5.88 -11.55
C ARG A 130 21.26 -5.89 -10.26
N ILE A 131 22.02 -4.83 -9.99
CA ILE A 131 22.82 -4.69 -8.75
C ILE A 131 21.96 -4.91 -7.51
N CYS A 132 20.81 -4.23 -7.40
CA CYS A 132 19.93 -4.42 -6.24
C CYS A 132 19.44 -5.86 -6.13
N SER A 133 18.98 -6.46 -7.23
CA SER A 133 18.43 -7.83 -7.22
C SER A 133 19.47 -8.93 -7.03
N SER A 134 20.69 -8.76 -7.54
CA SER A 134 21.75 -9.78 -7.50
C SER A 134 22.66 -9.64 -6.29
N GLU A 135 22.90 -8.41 -5.81
CA GLU A 135 23.88 -8.13 -4.76
C GLU A 135 23.28 -7.73 -3.43
N LEU A 136 22.09 -7.13 -3.41
CA LEU A 136 21.51 -6.58 -2.17
C LEU A 136 20.34 -7.43 -1.67
N THR A 137 19.38 -7.73 -2.52
CA THR A 137 18.11 -8.39 -2.14
C THR A 137 18.05 -9.86 -2.57
N ILE A 138 19.18 -10.44 -2.98
CA ILE A 138 19.27 -11.87 -3.25
C ILE A 138 19.13 -12.67 -1.95
N GLN A 139 18.51 -13.84 -2.05
CA GLN A 139 18.22 -14.73 -0.93
C GLN A 139 19.44 -14.97 0.00
N LYS A 140 20.62 -15.17 -0.60
CA LYS A 140 21.88 -15.39 0.14
C LYS A 140 22.24 -14.20 1.05
N ARG A 141 22.08 -12.97 0.56
CA ARG A 141 22.43 -11.73 1.29
C ARG A 141 21.40 -11.41 2.37
N ILE A 142 20.12 -11.67 2.07
CA ILE A 142 19.05 -11.56 3.05
C ILE A 142 19.30 -12.56 4.19
N ASN A 143 19.58 -13.83 3.90
CA ASN A 143 19.90 -14.83 4.93
C ASN A 143 21.13 -14.44 5.75
N ALA A 144 22.19 -13.94 5.11
CA ALA A 144 23.42 -13.52 5.80
C ALA A 144 23.19 -12.36 6.79
N SER A 145 22.17 -11.53 6.57
CA SER A 145 21.80 -10.42 7.46
C SER A 145 20.69 -10.77 8.47
N ALA A 146 20.22 -12.03 8.50
CA ALA A 146 19.19 -12.48 9.44
C ALA A 146 19.58 -12.25 10.92
N PRO A 147 20.82 -12.54 11.37
CA PRO A 147 21.20 -12.30 12.77
C PRO A 147 21.11 -10.83 13.17
N LEU A 148 21.45 -9.91 12.25
CA LEU A 148 21.35 -8.47 12.51
C LEU A 148 19.88 -8.03 12.65
N ARG A 149 19.01 -8.51 11.74
CA ARG A 149 17.56 -8.22 11.83
C ARG A 149 16.96 -8.76 13.12
N GLN A 150 17.31 -9.99 13.49
CA GLN A 150 16.89 -10.59 14.75
C GLN A 150 17.32 -9.72 15.94
N LYS A 151 18.58 -9.28 15.97
CA LYS A 151 19.09 -8.37 17.01
C LYS A 151 18.32 -7.06 17.08
N CYS A 152 18.00 -6.44 15.94
CA CYS A 152 17.20 -5.20 15.92
C CYS A 152 15.79 -5.41 16.47
N ILE A 153 15.12 -6.51 16.09
CA ILE A 153 13.78 -6.85 16.58
C ILE A 153 13.82 -7.20 18.07
N GLU A 154 14.83 -7.93 18.53
CA GLU A 154 15.02 -8.22 19.96
C GLU A 154 15.29 -6.96 20.76
N GLY A 155 16.09 -6.03 20.23
CA GLY A 155 16.28 -4.70 20.79
C GLY A 155 14.95 -3.94 20.93
N MET A 156 14.11 -3.94 19.89
CA MET A 156 12.77 -3.34 19.94
C MET A 156 11.89 -3.99 21.02
N ILE A 157 11.88 -5.32 21.12
CA ILE A 157 11.11 -6.02 22.18
C ILE A 157 11.64 -5.65 23.57
N GLN A 158 12.95 -5.53 23.72
CA GLN A 158 13.58 -5.15 24.98
C GLN A 158 13.22 -3.71 25.38
N CYS A 159 13.25 -2.76 24.44
CA CYS A 159 12.78 -1.39 24.67
C CYS A 159 11.32 -1.36 25.14
N ILE A 160 10.43 -2.12 24.50
CA ILE A 160 9.02 -2.20 24.91
C ILE A 160 8.87 -2.75 26.34
N LYS A 161 9.68 -3.75 26.73
CA LYS A 161 9.69 -4.28 28.10
C LYS A 161 10.20 -3.25 29.11
N GLU A 162 11.20 -2.48 28.72
CA GLU A 162 11.76 -1.42 29.56
C GLU A 162 10.76 -0.29 29.78
N ASP A 163 10.02 0.10 28.73
CA ASP A 163 8.92 1.06 28.79
C ASP A 163 7.79 0.60 29.73
N VAL A 164 7.38 -0.67 29.65
CA VAL A 164 6.42 -1.25 30.62
C VAL A 164 6.95 -1.17 32.05
N SER A 165 8.26 -1.35 32.23
CA SER A 165 8.92 -1.25 33.53
C SER A 165 9.22 0.19 33.98
N GLY A 166 8.79 1.21 33.22
CA GLY A 166 8.96 2.63 33.57
C GLY A 166 10.40 3.17 33.39
N ARG A 167 11.24 2.50 32.60
CA ARG A 167 12.63 2.92 32.33
C ARG A 167 12.75 3.37 30.88
N TRP A 168 12.87 4.67 30.66
CA TRP A 168 13.06 5.26 29.34
C TRP A 168 14.53 5.25 28.93
N PHE A 169 14.82 4.90 27.67
CA PHE A 169 15.69 5.66 26.77
C PHE A 169 15.70 5.03 25.35
N VAL A 170 15.33 5.84 24.36
CA VAL A 170 16.03 6.12 23.08
C VAL A 170 15.06 6.24 21.88
N GLU A 171 15.02 7.48 21.42
CA GLU A 171 14.72 7.98 20.08
C GLU A 171 15.82 7.53 19.10
N ASP A 172 15.48 6.73 18.09
CA ASP A 172 16.29 6.68 16.86
C ASP A 172 15.42 6.27 15.67
N GLN A 173 15.23 7.21 14.74
CA GLN A 173 14.39 7.05 13.57
C GLN A 173 15.12 7.52 12.33
N GLU A 174 16.27 6.92 11.96
CA GLU A 174 16.77 7.03 10.58
C GLU A 174 17.51 5.77 10.09
N LEU A 175 16.91 5.04 9.14
CA LEU A 175 17.50 4.73 7.83
C LEU A 175 16.41 4.10 6.92
N PHE A 176 16.31 4.56 5.67
CA PHE A 176 15.39 4.11 4.59
C PHE A 176 13.92 4.55 4.64
N PHE A 177 13.64 5.78 4.19
CA PHE A 177 12.27 6.29 3.95
C PHE A 177 11.33 5.33 3.19
N ALA A 178 11.82 4.56 2.21
CA ALA A 178 10.98 3.67 1.40
C ALA A 178 10.79 2.25 1.96
N ALA A 179 11.64 1.78 2.87
CA ALA A 179 11.55 0.42 3.43
C ALA A 179 11.05 0.40 4.88
N THR A 180 11.18 1.52 5.58
CA THR A 180 10.80 1.64 6.99
C THR A 180 9.30 1.90 7.12
N GLU A 181 8.78 2.94 6.47
CA GLU A 181 7.36 3.34 6.60
C GLU A 181 6.39 2.25 6.14
N THR A 182 6.60 1.64 4.98
CA THR A 182 5.68 0.61 4.46
C THR A 182 5.62 -0.63 5.37
N THR A 183 6.78 -1.01 5.92
CA THR A 183 6.88 -2.19 6.81
C THR A 183 6.22 -1.88 8.14
N SER A 184 6.49 -0.71 8.73
CA SER A 184 5.89 -0.30 10.00
C SER A 184 4.37 -0.13 9.89
N ASP A 185 3.88 0.48 8.81
CA ASP A 185 2.43 0.63 8.57
C ASP A 185 1.76 -0.74 8.44
N THR A 186 2.38 -1.68 7.72
CA THR A 186 1.85 -3.04 7.58
C THR A 186 1.76 -3.75 8.93
N VAL A 187 2.80 -3.66 9.76
CA VAL A 187 2.79 -4.23 11.12
C VAL A 187 1.71 -3.57 11.99
N GLN A 188 1.57 -2.25 11.93
CA GLN A 188 0.56 -1.51 12.68
C GLN A 188 -0.86 -1.92 12.28
N TRP A 189 -1.16 -1.99 10.99
CA TRP A 189 -2.46 -2.46 10.49
C TRP A 189 -2.75 -3.91 10.87
N ALA A 190 -1.75 -4.79 10.79
CA ALA A 190 -1.91 -6.19 11.19
C ALA A 190 -2.25 -6.31 12.69
N MET A 191 -1.55 -5.55 13.55
CA MET A 191 -1.83 -5.51 14.98
C MET A 191 -3.23 -4.98 15.28
N ALA A 192 -3.64 -3.89 14.62
CA ALA A 192 -4.98 -3.31 14.80
C ALA A 192 -6.09 -4.30 14.40
N GLU A 193 -5.93 -4.99 13.27
CA GLU A 193 -6.87 -6.01 12.81
C GLU A 193 -6.92 -7.24 13.72
N LEU A 194 -5.78 -7.69 14.25
CA LEU A 194 -5.74 -8.81 15.19
C LEU A 194 -6.38 -8.45 16.53
N LEU A 195 -6.15 -7.23 17.04
CA LEU A 195 -6.78 -6.73 18.27
C LEU A 195 -8.30 -6.63 18.13
N ARG A 196 -8.78 -6.24 16.95
CA ARG A 196 -10.20 -6.23 16.61
C ARG A 196 -10.79 -7.63 16.45
N ASN A 197 -9.97 -8.64 16.10
CA ASN A 197 -10.39 -10.02 15.84
C ASN A 197 -9.71 -11.04 16.79
N PRO A 198 -10.19 -11.17 18.05
CA PRO A 198 -9.57 -12.03 19.07
C PRO A 198 -9.50 -13.50 18.71
N LYS A 199 -10.44 -13.99 17.89
CA LYS A 199 -10.43 -15.37 17.37
C LYS A 199 -9.19 -15.60 16.50
N SER A 200 -8.89 -14.64 15.62
CA SER A 200 -7.73 -14.70 14.75
C SER A 200 -6.42 -14.47 15.51
N MET A 201 -6.41 -13.56 16.49
CA MET A 201 -5.27 -13.38 17.40
C MET A 201 -4.94 -14.67 18.16
N ARG A 202 -5.95 -15.33 18.75
CA ARG A 202 -5.79 -16.61 19.44
C ARG A 202 -5.25 -17.69 18.50
N ARG A 203 -5.83 -17.82 17.30
CA ARG A 203 -5.36 -18.80 16.31
C ARG A 203 -3.90 -18.58 15.89
N LEU A 204 -3.48 -17.33 15.72
CA LEU A 204 -2.08 -17.01 15.41
C LEU A 204 -1.15 -17.35 16.58
N LYS A 205 -1.56 -17.04 17.82
CA LYS A 205 -0.81 -17.47 19.02
C LYS A 205 -0.70 -18.99 19.13
N THR A 206 -1.77 -19.72 18.82
CA THR A 206 -1.77 -21.19 18.79
C THR A 206 -0.80 -21.73 17.75
N GLU A 207 -0.79 -21.19 16.53
CA GLU A 207 0.18 -21.60 15.49
C GLU A 207 1.63 -21.36 15.95
N LEU A 208 1.93 -20.15 16.45
CA LEU A 208 3.25 -19.82 16.96
C LEU A 208 3.69 -20.76 18.09
N TYR A 209 2.77 -21.09 19.00
CA TYR A 209 3.02 -22.02 20.09
C TYR A 209 3.29 -23.44 19.60
N GLN A 210 2.51 -23.94 18.64
CA GLN A 210 2.64 -25.30 18.12
C GLN A 210 3.93 -25.51 17.31
N VAL A 211 4.33 -24.51 16.53
CA VAL A 211 5.50 -24.60 15.63
C VAL A 211 6.81 -24.24 16.36
N VAL A 212 6.82 -23.17 17.14
CA VAL A 212 8.05 -22.64 17.76
C VAL A 212 8.20 -23.05 19.23
N GLY A 213 7.09 -23.30 19.92
CA GLY A 213 7.08 -23.60 21.35
C GLY A 213 7.16 -22.35 22.25
N LYS A 214 7.15 -22.58 23.57
CA LYS A 214 7.11 -21.53 24.61
C LYS A 214 8.45 -20.84 24.86
N SER A 215 9.56 -21.56 24.67
CA SER A 215 10.85 -21.18 25.24
C SER A 215 11.79 -20.48 24.27
N LYS A 216 11.54 -20.58 22.96
CA LYS A 216 12.45 -20.05 21.93
C LYS A 216 11.80 -18.87 21.19
N PRO A 217 12.52 -17.77 20.96
CA PRO A 217 12.03 -16.70 20.11
C PRO A 217 11.87 -17.20 18.66
N VAL A 218 10.81 -16.78 17.98
CA VAL A 218 10.61 -17.03 16.54
C VAL A 218 11.87 -16.59 15.77
N GLN A 219 12.31 -17.43 14.86
CA GLN A 219 13.45 -17.21 13.98
C GLN A 219 12.98 -17.08 12.52
N GLU A 220 13.82 -16.55 11.63
CA GLU A 220 13.44 -16.38 10.23
C GLU A 220 13.24 -17.70 9.47
N ASP A 221 13.99 -18.73 9.82
CA ASP A 221 13.93 -20.04 9.17
C ASP A 221 12.58 -20.75 9.40
N THR A 222 11.94 -20.51 10.56
CA THR A 222 10.63 -21.07 10.89
C THR A 222 9.46 -20.35 10.21
N LEU A 223 9.67 -19.19 9.57
CA LEU A 223 8.58 -18.42 8.95
C LEU A 223 7.85 -19.18 7.83
N ASN A 224 8.54 -20.11 7.15
CA ASN A 224 7.93 -20.94 6.12
C ASN A 224 6.92 -21.95 6.68
N GLU A 225 7.02 -22.27 7.97
CA GLU A 225 6.18 -23.23 8.69
C GLU A 225 4.99 -22.55 9.40
N LEU A 226 4.80 -21.24 9.19
CA LEU A 226 3.74 -20.43 9.80
C LEU A 226 2.73 -19.94 8.74
N PRO A 227 1.92 -20.84 8.14
CA PRO A 227 1.00 -20.49 7.06
C PRO A 227 -0.11 -19.51 7.49
N TYR A 228 -0.56 -19.55 8.74
CA TYR A 228 -1.57 -18.63 9.26
C TYR A 228 -1.01 -17.23 9.47
N LEU A 229 0.22 -17.10 9.98
CA LEU A 229 0.95 -15.83 10.00
C LEU A 229 1.03 -15.22 8.59
N GLN A 230 1.43 -16.02 7.60
CA GLN A 230 1.51 -15.56 6.20
C GLN A 230 0.13 -15.12 5.67
N ALA A 231 -0.94 -15.85 6.01
CA ALA A 231 -2.31 -15.48 5.65
C ALA A 231 -2.73 -14.14 6.29
N VAL A 232 -2.40 -13.90 7.56
CA VAL A 232 -2.65 -12.64 8.25
C VAL A 232 -1.93 -11.47 7.57
N VAL A 233 -0.65 -11.65 7.21
CA VAL A 233 0.13 -10.61 6.52
C VAL A 233 -0.44 -10.33 5.13
N LYS A 234 -0.73 -11.36 4.33
CA LYS A 234 -1.36 -11.22 3.00
C LYS A 234 -2.69 -10.49 3.08
N GLU A 235 -3.52 -10.84 4.06
CA GLU A 235 -4.83 -10.23 4.24
C GLU A 235 -4.75 -8.79 4.76
N THR A 236 -3.77 -8.49 5.60
CA THR A 236 -3.44 -7.11 5.98
C THR A 236 -3.07 -6.29 4.76
N MET A 237 -2.16 -6.79 3.91
CA MET A 237 -1.78 -6.09 2.67
C MET A 237 -2.93 -5.98 1.66
N ARG A 238 -3.91 -6.89 1.70
CA ARG A 238 -5.11 -6.82 0.85
C ARG A 238 -6.07 -5.73 1.31
N LEU A 239 -6.29 -5.61 2.62
CA LEU A 239 -7.19 -4.61 3.21
C LEU A 239 -6.55 -3.22 3.24
N HIS A 240 -5.29 -3.16 3.68
CA HIS A 240 -4.55 -1.96 4.01
C HIS A 240 -3.23 -1.89 3.23
N PRO A 241 -3.27 -1.86 1.88
CA PRO A 241 -2.04 -1.79 1.10
C PRO A 241 -1.32 -0.46 1.38
N SER A 242 -0.10 -0.50 1.92
CA SER A 242 0.66 0.73 2.26
C SER A 242 0.87 1.65 1.06
N LEU A 243 0.85 1.12 -0.17
CA LEU A 243 0.89 1.89 -1.41
C LEU A 243 -0.35 1.56 -2.27
N PRO A 244 -1.52 2.17 -1.99
CA PRO A 244 -2.78 1.80 -2.65
C PRO A 244 -2.83 2.13 -4.15
N PHE A 245 -1.94 3.00 -4.63
CA PHE A 245 -1.76 3.27 -6.08
C PHE A 245 -0.53 2.62 -6.68
N LEU A 246 0.18 1.80 -5.90
CA LEU A 246 1.57 1.47 -6.17
C LEU A 246 2.38 2.77 -6.41
N LEU A 247 3.54 2.67 -7.04
CA LEU A 247 4.22 3.86 -7.56
C LEU A 247 3.68 4.18 -8.97
N PRO A 248 3.29 5.44 -9.25
CA PRO A 248 2.71 5.84 -10.54
C PRO A 248 3.54 5.37 -11.74
N ARG A 249 2.85 4.87 -12.78
CA ARG A 249 3.43 4.44 -14.06
C ARG A 249 2.95 5.38 -15.17
N ASN A 250 3.82 5.68 -16.12
CA ASN A 250 3.46 6.42 -17.34
C ASN A 250 3.29 5.47 -18.51
N ALA A 251 2.24 5.67 -19.31
CA ALA A 251 2.08 5.05 -20.62
C ALA A 251 2.98 5.75 -21.65
N VAL A 252 3.67 4.99 -22.48
CA VAL A 252 4.46 5.51 -23.62
C VAL A 252 3.72 5.35 -24.96
N GLN A 253 2.56 4.67 -24.98
CA GLN A 253 1.65 4.55 -26.14
C GLN A 253 0.27 3.97 -25.72
N ASP A 254 -0.78 4.21 -26.52
CA ASP A 254 -2.19 3.86 -26.23
C ASP A 254 -2.55 2.38 -26.50
N THR A 255 -3.36 1.71 -25.65
CA THR A 255 -3.98 0.36 -25.89
C THR A 255 -5.20 0.07 -24.96
N GLU A 256 -6.08 -0.90 -25.28
CA GLU A 256 -7.43 -1.16 -24.71
C GLU A 256 -7.67 -2.65 -24.29
N PHE A 257 -8.42 -3.01 -23.19
CA PHE A 257 -9.22 -4.29 -22.98
C PHE A 257 -10.00 -4.55 -21.61
N MET A 258 -10.93 -5.54 -21.61
CA MET A 258 -12.15 -6.03 -20.87
C MET A 258 -12.18 -6.63 -19.40
N GLY A 259 -13.29 -6.40 -18.63
CA GLY A 259 -14.34 -7.46 -18.47
C GLY A 259 -14.72 -8.26 -17.18
N TYR A 260 -14.19 -8.10 -15.95
CA TYR A 260 -14.47 -9.09 -14.84
C TYR A 260 -14.92 -8.55 -13.45
N ILE A 261 -15.58 -9.43 -12.66
CA ILE A 261 -16.22 -9.19 -11.33
C ILE A 261 -15.54 -10.03 -10.22
N ILE A 262 -15.41 -9.50 -8.97
CA ILE A 262 -14.74 -10.15 -7.81
C ILE A 262 -15.67 -10.16 -6.57
N LEU A 263 -15.79 -11.29 -5.87
CA LEU A 263 -16.69 -11.55 -4.72
C LEU A 263 -16.00 -11.46 -3.34
N ARG A 264 -16.77 -11.13 -2.29
CA ARG A 264 -16.34 -10.95 -0.88
C ARG A 264 -16.35 -12.28 -0.10
N THR A 265 -15.33 -12.53 0.73
CA THR A 265 -15.21 -13.72 1.61
C THR A 265 -14.52 -13.37 2.95
N GLN A 266 -14.40 -14.31 3.90
CA GLN A 266 -14.01 -14.07 5.30
C GLN A 266 -12.48 -13.89 5.51
N TRP A 267 -12.11 -13.09 6.51
CA TRP A 267 -10.74 -12.69 6.91
C TRP A 267 -10.19 -13.60 8.02
N PRO A 268 -8.91 -14.05 8.02
CA PRO A 268 -7.94 -14.14 6.92
C PRO A 268 -7.97 -15.50 6.19
N ASP A 269 -8.91 -16.38 6.59
CA ASP A 269 -9.00 -17.79 6.18
C ASP A 269 -9.03 -18.00 4.66
N ARG A 270 -9.40 -16.97 3.89
CA ARG A 270 -9.36 -16.98 2.42
C ARG A 270 -8.01 -17.36 1.80
N PHE A 271 -6.90 -17.18 2.52
CA PHE A 271 -5.56 -17.50 2.01
C PHE A 271 -5.06 -18.86 2.48
N LEU A 272 -5.76 -19.49 3.43
CA LEU A 272 -5.45 -20.86 3.84
C LEU A 272 -5.90 -21.79 2.73
N ASN A 273 -4.97 -22.58 2.20
CA ASN A 273 -5.18 -23.47 1.04
C ASN A 273 -5.48 -22.75 -0.28
N SER A 274 -5.20 -21.43 -0.36
CA SER A 274 -5.29 -20.68 -1.61
C SER A 274 -3.94 -20.61 -2.30
N ASN A 275 -3.94 -20.74 -3.63
CA ASN A 275 -2.73 -20.56 -4.45
C ASN A 275 -2.39 -19.08 -4.68
N ILE A 276 -3.25 -18.15 -4.24
CA ILE A 276 -3.03 -16.71 -4.41
C ILE A 276 -1.80 -16.26 -3.61
N ASP A 277 -0.86 -15.66 -4.32
CA ASP A 277 0.34 -15.04 -3.77
C ASP A 277 0.35 -13.52 -3.99
N ASN A 278 1.26 -12.84 -3.28
CA ASN A 278 1.50 -11.40 -3.38
C ASN A 278 2.73 -11.08 -4.24
N LYS A 279 3.20 -12.04 -5.06
CA LYS A 279 4.48 -11.96 -5.81
C LYS A 279 4.34 -11.33 -7.20
N GLY A 280 3.18 -10.74 -7.49
CA GLY A 280 2.91 -10.05 -8.75
C GLY A 280 2.40 -10.96 -9.88
N GLN A 281 1.97 -12.19 -9.56
CA GLN A 281 1.42 -13.15 -10.51
C GLN A 281 -0.11 -13.23 -10.45
N HIS A 282 -0.68 -12.97 -9.26
CA HIS A 282 -2.11 -12.89 -9.00
C HIS A 282 -2.54 -11.42 -8.91
N TYR A 283 -3.20 -10.90 -9.95
CA TYR A 283 -3.49 -9.46 -10.09
C TYR A 283 -4.59 -8.97 -9.15
N GLU A 284 -5.25 -9.87 -8.45
CA GLU A 284 -6.16 -9.61 -7.34
C GLU A 284 -5.41 -9.19 -6.06
N LEU A 285 -4.10 -9.47 -5.97
CA LEU A 285 -3.25 -9.17 -4.81
C LEU A 285 -1.82 -8.78 -5.25
N ILE A 286 -1.60 -7.49 -5.50
CA ILE A 286 -0.30 -6.96 -5.96
C ILE A 286 0.29 -5.86 -5.06
N PRO A 287 0.37 -6.03 -3.72
CA PRO A 287 0.88 -4.98 -2.82
C PRO A 287 2.34 -4.59 -3.11
N PHE A 288 3.11 -5.49 -3.73
CA PHE A 288 4.48 -5.24 -4.18
C PHE A 288 4.58 -4.84 -5.66
N GLY A 289 3.45 -4.60 -6.31
CA GLY A 289 3.35 -4.40 -7.76
C GLY A 289 3.68 -5.65 -8.58
N ALA A 290 3.76 -5.47 -9.90
CA ALA A 290 4.07 -6.53 -10.85
C ALA A 290 4.93 -6.01 -12.01
N GLY A 291 5.41 -6.94 -12.85
CA GLY A 291 6.21 -6.63 -14.04
C GLY A 291 7.60 -6.07 -13.75
N ARG A 292 8.16 -5.30 -14.68
CA ARG A 292 9.54 -4.78 -14.64
C ARG A 292 9.85 -3.98 -13.37
N ARG A 293 8.91 -3.19 -12.85
CA ARG A 293 9.11 -2.38 -11.63
C ARG A 293 8.44 -2.98 -10.38
N SER A 294 8.22 -4.30 -10.34
CA SER A 294 7.87 -5.01 -9.11
C SER A 294 8.88 -4.69 -7.99
N CYS A 295 8.45 -4.68 -6.73
CA CYS A 295 9.31 -4.32 -5.60
C CYS A 295 10.56 -5.21 -5.55
N VAL A 296 11.76 -4.60 -5.54
CA VAL A 296 13.01 -5.38 -5.42
C VAL A 296 13.20 -5.91 -3.99
N GLY A 297 12.66 -5.18 -3.01
CA GLY A 297 12.78 -5.50 -1.58
C GLY A 297 11.69 -6.43 -1.05
N MET A 298 10.84 -6.99 -1.91
CA MET A 298 9.67 -7.81 -1.51
C MET A 298 10.05 -8.91 -0.51
N LEU A 299 11.10 -9.69 -0.82
CA LEU A 299 11.55 -10.79 0.03
C LEU A 299 12.02 -10.32 1.42
N LEU A 300 12.71 -9.18 1.47
CA LEU A 300 13.17 -8.60 2.73
C LEU A 300 12.00 -8.03 3.53
N GLY A 301 11.12 -7.27 2.88
CA GLY A 301 9.94 -6.66 3.51
C GLY A 301 8.99 -7.71 4.09
N ASP A 302 8.66 -8.74 3.32
CA ASP A 302 7.76 -9.82 3.76
C ASP A 302 8.31 -10.54 5.00
N ARG A 303 9.62 -10.86 5.00
CA ARG A 303 10.30 -11.46 6.17
C ARG A 303 10.31 -10.55 7.38
N THR A 304 10.66 -9.28 7.20
CA THR A 304 10.71 -8.31 8.30
C THR A 304 9.32 -8.13 8.91
N VAL A 305 8.26 -8.01 8.09
CA VAL A 305 6.88 -7.91 8.60
C VAL A 305 6.49 -9.18 9.37
N CYS A 306 6.69 -10.36 8.78
CA CYS A 306 6.31 -11.62 9.41
C CYS A 306 7.06 -11.83 10.74
N LEU A 307 8.38 -11.64 10.75
CA LEU A 307 9.20 -11.82 11.94
C LEU A 307 8.83 -10.80 13.03
N THR A 308 8.69 -9.53 12.69
CA THR A 308 8.32 -8.48 13.64
C THR A 308 6.95 -8.75 14.25
N LEU A 309 5.95 -9.07 13.42
CA LEU A 309 4.60 -9.37 13.87
C LEU A 309 4.57 -10.62 14.77
N ALA A 310 5.25 -11.70 14.35
CA ALA A 310 5.35 -12.93 15.14
C ALA A 310 6.01 -12.68 16.50
N ARG A 311 7.10 -11.89 16.53
CA ARG A 311 7.82 -11.57 17.77
C ARG A 311 6.99 -10.69 18.72
N LEU A 312 6.26 -9.70 18.20
CA LEU A 312 5.36 -8.86 19.01
C LEU A 312 4.22 -9.68 19.64
N ILE A 313 3.63 -10.61 18.87
CA ILE A 313 2.53 -11.47 19.34
C ILE A 313 3.03 -12.56 20.30
N GLN A 314 4.23 -13.07 20.08
CA GLN A 314 4.85 -14.07 20.95
C GLN A 314 5.33 -13.47 22.27
N ALA A 315 5.85 -12.24 22.25
CA ALA A 315 6.47 -11.61 23.43
C ALA A 315 5.46 -11.00 24.40
N PHE A 316 4.28 -10.60 23.93
CA PHE A 316 3.31 -9.85 24.73
C PHE A 316 1.86 -10.31 24.51
N ASP A 317 1.06 -10.22 25.57
CA ASP A 317 -0.36 -9.99 25.42
C ASP A 317 -0.62 -8.51 25.16
N TRP A 318 -1.77 -8.18 24.56
CA TRP A 318 -2.05 -6.82 24.12
C TRP A 318 -3.45 -6.41 24.52
N GLU A 319 -3.55 -5.24 25.15
CA GLU A 319 -4.79 -4.62 25.57
C GLU A 319 -4.99 -3.27 24.90
N LEU A 320 -6.25 -2.85 24.77
CA LEU A 320 -6.58 -1.50 24.32
C LEU A 320 -6.65 -0.58 25.55
N PRO A 321 -6.22 0.69 25.43
CA PRO A 321 -6.29 1.63 26.54
C PRO A 321 -7.74 1.89 26.96
N GLY A 322 -7.93 2.26 28.23
CA GLY A 322 -9.25 2.51 28.81
C GLY A 322 -10.11 3.46 27.96
N GLY A 323 -11.35 3.05 27.69
CA GLY A 323 -12.29 3.80 26.85
C GLY A 323 -12.27 3.45 25.36
N ILE A 324 -11.34 2.59 24.91
CA ILE A 324 -11.33 2.05 23.54
C ILE A 324 -11.72 0.56 23.60
N SER A 325 -12.86 0.19 23.00
CA SER A 325 -13.22 -1.20 22.74
C SER A 325 -12.79 -1.65 21.34
N ARG A 326 -12.95 -2.95 21.06
CA ARG A 326 -12.64 -3.53 19.74
C ARG A 326 -13.50 -2.92 18.64
N GLU A 327 -14.74 -2.58 18.97
CA GLU A 327 -15.73 -1.99 18.07
C GLU A 327 -15.47 -0.50 17.84
N THR A 328 -14.87 0.18 18.81
CA THR A 328 -14.56 1.62 18.74
C THR A 328 -13.11 1.90 18.32
N LEU A 329 -12.31 0.86 18.01
CA LEU A 329 -10.94 1.03 17.52
C LEU A 329 -10.97 1.78 16.18
N ASP A 330 -10.30 2.93 16.13
CA ASP A 330 -10.28 3.78 14.94
C ASP A 330 -9.41 3.16 13.84
N LEU A 331 -10.04 2.75 12.74
CA LEU A 331 -9.38 2.24 11.54
C LEU A 331 -9.53 3.19 10.36
N ARG A 332 -9.86 4.46 10.61
CA ARG A 332 -9.88 5.46 9.55
C ARG A 332 -8.48 5.64 8.99
N GLU A 333 -8.45 5.85 7.69
CA GLU A 333 -7.23 5.96 6.93
C GLU A 333 -6.84 7.42 6.72
N MET A 334 -5.53 7.65 6.57
CA MET A 334 -4.96 8.91 6.10
C MET A 334 -4.00 8.60 4.96
N MET A 335 -4.24 9.22 3.80
CA MET A 335 -3.34 9.13 2.66
C MET A 335 -2.16 10.10 2.85
N SER A 336 -0.95 9.55 2.95
CA SER A 336 0.33 10.28 2.87
C SER A 336 1.15 9.70 1.69
N ILE A 337 2.49 9.68 1.80
CA ILE A 337 3.35 8.86 0.93
C ILE A 337 2.91 7.40 0.99
N THR A 338 2.57 6.92 2.19
CA THR A 338 1.94 5.62 2.46
C THR A 338 0.52 5.80 3.01
N LEU A 339 -0.30 4.76 2.88
CA LEU A 339 -1.61 4.65 3.51
C LEU A 339 -1.45 4.22 4.96
N ARG A 340 -1.72 5.14 5.88
CA ARG A 340 -1.52 4.96 7.32
C ARG A 340 -2.82 5.12 8.09
N MET A 341 -2.83 4.66 9.34
CA MET A 341 -3.93 4.95 10.25
C MET A 341 -3.98 6.46 10.53
N LEU A 342 -5.19 7.05 10.48
CA LEU A 342 -5.41 8.46 10.79
C LEU A 342 -5.01 8.77 12.24
N VAL A 343 -5.37 7.88 13.15
CA VAL A 343 -4.93 7.89 14.55
C VAL A 343 -4.01 6.68 14.74
N PRO A 344 -2.71 6.88 15.07
CA PRO A 344 -1.79 5.77 15.31
C PRO A 344 -2.34 4.80 16.36
N LEU A 345 -2.16 3.49 16.13
CA LEU A 345 -2.59 2.45 17.07
C LEU A 345 -1.93 2.67 18.44
N LYS A 346 -2.76 2.77 19.48
CA LYS A 346 -2.33 2.71 20.87
C LYS A 346 -2.74 1.37 21.44
N ALA A 347 -1.77 0.50 21.72
CA ALA A 347 -1.98 -0.80 22.34
C ALA A 347 -0.99 -0.94 23.50
N ILE A 348 -1.48 -1.48 24.62
CA ILE A 348 -0.72 -1.66 25.85
C ILE A 348 -0.20 -3.09 25.87
N PRO A 349 1.12 -3.31 25.85
CA PRO A 349 1.68 -4.64 26.05
C PRO A 349 1.52 -5.07 27.50
N VAL A 350 1.10 -6.32 27.71
CA VAL A 350 0.92 -6.93 29.03
C VAL A 350 1.84 -8.14 29.13
N ASP A 351 2.54 -8.24 30.26
CA ASP A 351 3.38 -9.38 30.60
C ASP A 351 2.52 -10.62 30.83
N ALA A 352 2.37 -11.43 29.78
CA ALA A 352 1.81 -12.75 29.89
C ALA A 352 2.47 -13.65 28.83
N PRO A 353 3.50 -14.43 29.20
CA PRO A 353 4.06 -15.42 28.30
C PRO A 353 3.03 -16.52 28.07
N LEU A 354 2.25 -16.41 26.99
CA LEU A 354 1.38 -17.47 26.45
C LEU A 354 0.70 -18.33 27.53
N LYS A 355 -0.19 -17.72 28.33
CA LYS A 355 -1.26 -18.47 28.98
C LYS A 355 -2.32 -18.76 27.91
N LEU A 356 -2.13 -19.86 27.20
CA LEU A 356 -3.21 -20.44 26.40
C LEU A 356 -4.16 -21.09 27.41
N ASP A 357 -5.22 -20.38 27.78
CA ASP A 357 -6.42 -21.02 28.34
C ASP A 357 -7.06 -21.80 27.18
N LEU A 358 -6.60 -23.04 27.01
CA LEU A 358 -7.20 -24.02 26.12
C LEU A 358 -8.40 -24.61 26.87
N ASP A 359 -9.52 -23.89 26.84
CA ASP A 359 -10.84 -24.45 27.17
C ASP A 359 -11.50 -25.02 25.91
#